data_AF-A0A1J0N312-F1
#
_entry.id   AF-A0A1J0N312-F1
#
_cell.length_a   1.000
_cell.length_b   1.000
_cell.length_c   1.000
_cell.angle_alpha   90.00
_cell.angle_beta   90.00
_cell.angle_gamma   90.00
#
_symmetry.space_group_name_H-M   'P 1'
#
loop_
_entity.id
_entity.type
_entity.pdbx_description
1 polymer ?
#
loop_
_entity_poly.entity_id
_entity_poly.type
_entity_poly.pdbx_seq_one_letter_code
_entity_poly.pdbx_strand_id
1 'polypeptide(L)'
;NVWVPAPKPKNATVMVWIYGGGFQSGTSSLHVYDGKFLAKVERVIVVSMNYRVGALGFLALPGNSEAPGNVGLFDQQLALQWVQKNIGTFGGNPKSVTIFGESAGAASVSLHLLSPRSQPLFTRAILQSGSSNAPWVVTSLYEARNRTLALAKRIGCSREKETELIECLQNKEPQEILTSEVLVVPYDTLLSINFGPIVDGDFLTDMPETLLQLGQLKKTQILVGVNKDEGTAFLVYGVPGFSKDNSSIITRKEFQEGLNIAFPGVSEFGKESILFHYMDLLDDQRAENYREALDDIVGDYNIICPALEFTKMYSEMGNDAFLY
;
A
#
# COMPACT_ATOMS: atom_id res chain seq x y z
N ASN A 1 -10.24 -4.11 16.69
CA ASN A 1 -11.05 -5.32 16.96
C ASN A 1 -10.16 -6.45 17.45
N VAL A 2 -10.66 -7.34 18.32
CA VAL A 2 -9.94 -8.53 18.81
C VAL A 2 -10.89 -9.73 18.82
N TRP A 3 -10.56 -10.80 18.08
CA TRP A 3 -11.29 -12.07 18.10
C TRP A 3 -10.48 -13.12 18.86
N VAL A 4 -11.09 -13.69 19.90
CA VAL A 4 -10.45 -14.66 20.80
C VAL A 4 -11.19 -16.01 20.71
N PRO A 5 -10.48 -17.13 20.57
CA PRO A 5 -11.11 -18.45 20.59
C PRO A 5 -11.78 -18.73 21.93
N ALA A 6 -12.88 -19.49 21.89
CA ALA A 6 -13.52 -20.06 23.06
C ALA A 6 -13.24 -21.58 23.15
N PRO A 7 -12.82 -22.12 24.32
CA PRO A 7 -12.44 -21.40 25.54
C PRO A 7 -11.16 -20.57 25.36
N LYS A 8 -10.98 -19.56 26.23
CA LYS A 8 -9.87 -18.60 26.19
C LYS A 8 -8.51 -19.32 26.18
N PRO A 9 -7.60 -18.99 25.24
CA PRO A 9 -6.29 -19.61 25.18
C PRO A 9 -5.38 -19.11 26.31
N LYS A 10 -4.27 -19.81 26.55
CA LYS A 10 -3.26 -19.39 27.54
C LYS A 10 -2.09 -18.62 26.92
N ASN A 11 -1.70 -18.94 25.69
CA ASN A 11 -0.52 -18.37 25.03
C ASN A 11 -0.62 -18.48 23.50
N ALA A 12 -1.78 -18.14 22.93
CA ALA A 12 -2.03 -18.29 21.49
C ALA A 12 -1.19 -17.32 20.65
N THR A 13 -0.78 -17.77 19.46
CA THR A 13 -0.24 -16.88 18.42
C THR A 13 -1.25 -15.79 18.08
N VAL A 14 -0.75 -14.58 17.83
CA VAL A 14 -1.54 -13.41 17.49
C VAL A 14 -1.28 -13.04 16.03
N MET A 15 -2.34 -12.89 15.25
CA MET A 15 -2.27 -12.37 13.88
C MET A 15 -2.89 -10.98 13.84
N VAL A 16 -2.15 -9.99 13.32
CA VAL A 16 -2.58 -8.59 13.30
C VAL A 16 -2.76 -8.13 11.85
N TRP A 17 -4.02 -7.92 11.46
CA TRP A 17 -4.44 -7.51 10.12
C TRP A 17 -4.29 -6.00 9.92
N ILE A 18 -3.64 -5.62 8.83
CA ILE A 18 -3.55 -4.25 8.31
C ILE A 18 -4.23 -4.24 6.94
N TYR A 19 -5.33 -3.51 6.80
CA TYR A 19 -6.09 -3.47 5.54
C TYR A 19 -5.38 -2.67 4.44
N GLY A 20 -5.70 -2.98 3.18
CA GLY A 20 -5.31 -2.21 2.00
C GLY A 20 -6.30 -1.10 1.63
N GLY A 21 -6.23 -0.63 0.38
CA GLY A 21 -7.05 0.50 -0.11
C GLY A 21 -6.24 1.73 -0.50
N GLY A 22 -5.01 1.51 -1.00
CA GLY A 22 -4.15 2.57 -1.56
C GLY A 22 -3.81 3.70 -0.59
N PHE A 23 -3.80 3.44 0.72
CA PHE A 23 -3.65 4.47 1.77
C PHE A 23 -4.69 5.61 1.71
N GLN A 24 -5.69 5.57 0.82
CA GLN A 24 -6.76 6.57 0.68
C GLN A 24 -8.08 6.08 1.26
N SER A 25 -8.23 4.77 1.45
CA SER A 25 -9.47 4.13 1.86
C SER A 25 -9.20 2.87 2.69
N GLY A 26 -10.26 2.19 3.09
CA GLY A 26 -10.20 0.94 3.83
C GLY A 26 -10.73 1.07 5.26
N THR A 27 -11.11 -0.06 5.84
CA THR A 27 -11.57 -0.18 7.24
C THR A 27 -11.39 -1.59 7.72
N SER A 28 -11.10 -1.76 9.01
CA SER A 28 -11.00 -3.07 9.66
C SER A 28 -12.34 -3.78 9.86
N SER A 29 -13.46 -3.14 9.50
CA SER A 29 -14.82 -3.62 9.72
C SER A 29 -15.48 -4.27 8.51
N LEU A 30 -14.78 -4.43 7.38
CA LEU A 30 -15.33 -5.12 6.21
C LEU A 30 -15.61 -6.59 6.53
N HIS A 31 -16.67 -7.14 5.94
CA HIS A 31 -17.09 -8.52 6.20
C HIS A 31 -16.00 -9.54 5.83
N VAL A 32 -15.25 -9.28 4.76
CA VAL A 32 -14.13 -10.12 4.31
C VAL A 32 -12.97 -10.18 5.31
N TYR A 33 -12.90 -9.26 6.28
CA TYR A 33 -11.88 -9.21 7.32
C TYR A 33 -12.40 -9.73 8.69
N ASP A 34 -13.54 -10.41 8.72
CA ASP A 34 -14.09 -10.99 9.95
C ASP A 34 -13.20 -12.14 10.47
N GLY A 35 -12.37 -11.81 11.47
CA GLY A 35 -11.38 -12.72 12.06
C GLY A 35 -11.95 -13.92 12.82
N LYS A 36 -13.28 -14.05 12.94
CA LYS A 36 -13.91 -15.11 13.73
C LYS A 36 -13.55 -16.53 13.25
N PHE A 37 -13.40 -16.72 11.94
CA PHE A 37 -13.13 -18.04 11.37
C PHE A 37 -11.71 -18.50 11.66
N LEU A 38 -10.71 -17.64 11.39
CA LEU A 38 -9.32 -17.89 11.76
C LEU A 38 -9.18 -18.14 13.27
N ALA A 39 -9.81 -17.30 14.10
CA ALA A 39 -9.77 -17.47 15.54
C ALA A 39 -10.41 -18.80 16.00
N LYS A 40 -11.50 -19.24 15.36
CA LYS A 40 -12.20 -20.48 15.71
C LYS A 40 -11.46 -21.74 15.26
N VAL A 41 -10.98 -21.75 14.02
CA VAL A 41 -10.43 -22.94 13.35
C VAL A 41 -8.98 -23.14 13.75
N GLU A 42 -8.13 -22.13 13.55
CA GLU A 42 -6.68 -22.21 13.81
C GLU A 42 -6.31 -21.90 15.27
N ARG A 43 -7.30 -21.50 16.08
CA ARG A 43 -7.13 -21.16 17.50
C ARG A 43 -6.12 -20.05 17.77
N VAL A 44 -5.93 -19.16 16.80
CA VAL A 44 -5.14 -17.92 16.93
C VAL A 44 -6.00 -16.80 17.50
N ILE A 45 -5.36 -15.73 18.00
CA ILE A 45 -6.05 -14.46 18.25
C ILE A 45 -5.89 -13.58 17.02
N VAL A 46 -6.99 -13.05 16.48
CA VAL A 46 -6.95 -12.09 15.37
C VAL A 46 -7.19 -10.69 15.92
N VAL A 47 -6.35 -9.74 15.52
CA VAL A 47 -6.47 -8.32 15.83
C VAL A 47 -6.54 -7.56 14.51
N SER A 48 -7.36 -6.51 14.45
CA SER A 48 -7.36 -5.55 13.35
C SER A 48 -7.52 -4.14 13.88
N MET A 49 -6.94 -3.15 13.20
CA MET A 49 -7.03 -1.74 13.60
C MET A 49 -7.48 -0.87 12.43
N ASN A 50 -8.03 0.30 12.76
CA ASN A 50 -8.15 1.41 11.83
C ASN A 50 -6.91 2.29 11.96
N TYR A 51 -6.46 2.80 10.82
CA TYR A 51 -5.43 3.83 10.72
C TYR A 51 -5.93 4.95 9.83
N ARG A 52 -5.48 6.18 10.07
CA ARG A 52 -5.87 7.33 9.22
C ARG A 52 -5.34 7.14 7.80
N VAL A 53 -6.16 7.54 6.82
CA VAL A 53 -5.90 7.44 5.37
C VAL A 53 -6.02 8.83 4.72
N GLY A 54 -5.60 8.94 3.46
CA GLY A 54 -5.63 10.20 2.70
C GLY A 54 -4.75 11.27 3.32
N ALA A 55 -5.08 12.55 3.09
CA ALA A 55 -4.38 13.68 3.66
C ALA A 55 -4.39 13.64 5.20
N LEU A 56 -5.47 13.15 5.81
CA LEU A 56 -5.58 13.04 7.27
C LEU A 56 -4.59 12.03 7.88
N GLY A 57 -4.10 11.08 7.08
CA GLY A 57 -3.13 10.06 7.47
C GLY A 57 -1.70 10.32 6.98
N PHE A 58 -1.54 11.06 5.88
CA PHE A 58 -0.30 11.07 5.12
C PHE A 58 0.09 12.45 4.55
N LEU A 59 -0.63 13.52 4.89
CA LEU A 59 -0.19 14.88 4.56
C LEU A 59 1.18 15.15 5.19
N ALA A 60 2.09 15.70 4.40
CA ALA A 60 3.47 15.88 4.80
C ALA A 60 4.02 17.25 4.40
N LEU A 61 4.59 17.94 5.39
CA LEU A 61 5.46 19.09 5.26
C LEU A 61 6.80 18.71 5.88
N PRO A 62 7.76 18.18 5.09
CA PRO A 62 9.01 17.65 5.62
C PRO A 62 9.75 18.67 6.49
N GLY A 63 10.13 18.26 7.70
CA GLY A 63 10.75 19.11 8.72
C GLY A 63 9.77 19.84 9.65
N ASN A 64 8.46 19.67 9.46
CA ASN A 64 7.42 20.27 10.29
C ASN A 64 6.76 19.22 11.20
N SER A 65 6.81 19.43 12.52
CA SER A 65 6.28 18.49 13.51
C SER A 65 4.75 18.39 13.53
N GLU A 66 4.04 19.40 13.03
CA GLU A 66 2.56 19.41 13.00
C GLU A 66 2.00 18.61 11.83
N ALA A 67 2.80 18.40 10.78
CA ALA A 67 2.45 17.58 9.62
C ALA A 67 3.68 16.79 9.13
N PRO A 68 4.21 15.86 9.94
CA PRO A 68 5.48 15.18 9.65
C PRO A 68 5.38 14.16 8.52
N GLY A 69 4.17 13.84 8.05
CA GLY A 69 3.90 12.66 7.21
C GLY A 69 3.75 11.38 8.04
N ASN A 70 3.39 10.28 7.37
CA ASN A 70 3.33 8.93 7.93
C ASN A 70 2.45 8.72 9.18
N VAL A 71 1.58 9.66 9.57
CA VAL A 71 0.78 9.53 10.80
C VAL A 71 -0.15 8.32 10.79
N GLY A 72 -0.60 7.87 9.62
CA GLY A 72 -1.30 6.59 9.43
C GLY A 72 -0.44 5.36 9.76
N LEU A 73 0.85 5.37 9.41
CA LEU A 73 1.79 4.30 9.80
C LEU A 73 2.08 4.33 11.31
N PHE A 74 2.13 5.53 11.91
CA PHE A 74 2.26 5.67 13.35
C PHE A 74 1.00 5.18 14.09
N ASP A 75 -0.19 5.35 13.53
CA ASP A 75 -1.42 4.75 14.09
C ASP A 75 -1.31 3.21 14.12
N GLN A 76 -0.84 2.60 13.02
CA GLN A 76 -0.59 1.16 12.95
C GLN A 76 0.46 0.73 13.99
N GLN A 77 1.58 1.47 14.09
CA GLN A 77 2.63 1.21 15.09
C GLN A 77 2.09 1.28 16.52
N LEU A 78 1.25 2.28 16.83
CA LEU A 78 0.63 2.43 18.14
C LEU A 78 -0.31 1.26 18.45
N ALA A 79 -1.06 0.77 17.46
CA ALA A 79 -1.87 -0.44 17.61
C ALA A 79 -1.00 -1.68 17.89
N LEU A 80 0.15 -1.83 17.23
CA LEU A 80 1.10 -2.91 17.52
C LEU A 80 1.69 -2.79 18.94
N GLN A 81 2.01 -1.57 19.40
CA GLN A 81 2.40 -1.33 20.79
C GLN A 81 1.28 -1.69 21.78
N TRP A 82 0.03 -1.41 21.43
CA TRP A 82 -1.12 -1.82 22.23
C TRP A 82 -1.22 -3.34 22.32
N VAL A 83 -1.00 -4.07 21.22
CA VAL A 83 -0.96 -5.55 21.21
C VAL A 83 0.15 -6.04 22.15
N GLN A 84 1.37 -5.51 22.03
CA GLN A 84 2.49 -5.88 22.90
C GLN A 84 2.18 -5.71 24.39
N LYS A 85 1.52 -4.61 24.75
CA LYS A 85 1.19 -4.29 26.16
C LYS A 85 0.01 -5.08 26.71
N ASN A 86 -0.98 -5.41 25.88
CA ASN A 86 -2.30 -5.83 26.36
C ASN A 86 -2.71 -7.25 25.96
N ILE A 87 -2.16 -7.82 24.88
CA ILE A 87 -2.72 -9.06 24.29
C ILE A 87 -2.62 -10.27 25.21
N GLY A 88 -1.69 -10.26 26.17
CA GLY A 88 -1.60 -11.27 27.23
C GLY A 88 -2.88 -11.39 28.06
N THR A 89 -3.60 -10.28 28.28
CA THR A 89 -4.89 -10.30 29.00
C THR A 89 -5.98 -11.02 28.22
N PHE A 90 -5.84 -11.15 26.89
CA PHE A 90 -6.75 -11.91 26.02
C PHE A 90 -6.32 -13.37 25.83
N GLY A 91 -5.18 -13.79 26.42
CA GLY A 91 -4.62 -15.13 26.26
C GLY A 91 -3.66 -15.28 25.08
N GLY A 92 -3.23 -14.16 24.48
CA GLY A 92 -2.28 -14.12 23.38
C GLY A 92 -0.84 -14.00 23.84
N ASN A 93 0.08 -14.47 23.02
CA ASN A 93 1.52 -14.39 23.25
C ASN A 93 2.10 -13.16 22.55
N PRO A 94 2.51 -12.09 23.27
CA PRO A 94 3.13 -10.92 22.63
C PRO A 94 4.47 -11.23 21.95
N LYS A 95 5.11 -12.38 22.25
CA LYS A 95 6.34 -12.85 21.60
C LYS A 95 6.09 -13.65 20.32
N SER A 96 4.82 -13.92 19.98
CA SER A 96 4.41 -14.66 18.78
C SER A 96 3.31 -13.87 18.06
N VAL A 97 3.72 -12.76 17.45
CA VAL A 97 2.85 -11.85 16.70
C VAL A 97 3.24 -11.90 15.23
N THR A 98 2.30 -12.23 14.35
CA THR A 98 2.47 -12.16 12.90
C THR A 98 1.64 -10.99 12.37
N ILE A 99 2.28 -10.00 11.75
CA ILE A 99 1.56 -8.95 11.03
C ILE A 99 1.26 -9.43 9.61
N PHE A 100 0.07 -9.14 9.10
CA PHE A 100 -0.33 -9.52 7.75
C PHE A 100 -1.26 -8.47 7.16
N GLY A 101 -1.19 -8.30 5.84
CA GLY A 101 -1.96 -7.29 5.14
C GLY A 101 -1.97 -7.54 3.65
N GLU A 102 -2.87 -6.85 2.96
CA GLU A 102 -3.05 -6.94 1.52
C GLU A 102 -2.91 -5.55 0.86
N SER A 103 -2.34 -5.50 -0.35
CA SER A 103 -2.10 -4.25 -1.11
C SER A 103 -1.36 -3.21 -0.25
N ALA A 104 -1.93 -2.02 -0.02
CA ALA A 104 -1.36 -0.99 0.86
C ALA A 104 -1.11 -1.49 2.30
N GLY A 105 -1.86 -2.49 2.76
CA GLY A 105 -1.64 -3.18 4.03
C GLY A 105 -0.39 -4.07 3.97
N ALA A 106 -0.16 -4.78 2.87
CA ALA A 106 1.08 -5.53 2.65
C ALA A 106 2.30 -4.61 2.52
N ALA A 107 2.16 -3.50 1.79
CA ALA A 107 3.16 -2.44 1.75
C ALA A 107 3.45 -1.89 3.16
N SER A 108 2.42 -1.65 3.98
CA SER A 108 2.58 -1.27 5.39
C SER A 108 3.33 -2.33 6.20
N VAL A 109 3.03 -3.62 6.01
CA VAL A 109 3.75 -4.73 6.64
C VAL A 109 5.24 -4.70 6.28
N SER A 110 5.59 -4.54 5.01
CA SER A 110 7.01 -4.36 4.62
C SER A 110 7.63 -3.09 5.21
N LEU A 111 6.90 -1.96 5.24
CA LEU A 111 7.40 -0.73 5.86
C LEU A 111 7.68 -0.92 7.36
N HIS A 112 6.89 -1.74 8.07
CA HIS A 112 7.18 -2.12 9.46
C HIS A 112 8.39 -3.06 9.61
N LEU A 113 8.73 -3.87 8.59
CA LEU A 113 10.01 -4.61 8.57
C LEU A 113 11.20 -3.66 8.46
N LEU A 114 11.06 -2.57 7.69
CA LEU A 114 12.11 -1.57 7.47
C LEU A 114 12.25 -0.63 8.67
N SER A 115 11.14 -0.17 9.27
CA SER A 115 11.13 0.82 10.34
C SER A 115 11.75 0.30 11.65
N PRO A 116 12.88 0.84 12.13
CA PRO A 116 13.57 0.37 13.34
C PRO A 116 12.68 0.37 14.59
N ARG A 117 11.78 1.35 14.70
CA ARG A 117 10.84 1.50 15.82
C ARG A 117 9.75 0.44 15.84
N SER A 118 9.49 -0.20 14.71
CA SER A 118 8.45 -1.23 14.53
C SER A 118 9.00 -2.65 14.70
N GLN A 119 10.28 -2.87 14.40
CA GLN A 119 10.90 -4.21 14.43
C GLN A 119 10.71 -5.01 15.72
N PRO A 120 10.72 -4.44 16.94
CA PRO A 120 10.50 -5.22 18.17
C PRO A 120 9.02 -5.54 18.45
N LEU A 121 8.08 -4.97 17.69
CA LEU A 121 6.65 -5.06 17.99
C LEU A 121 5.97 -6.31 17.40
N PHE A 122 6.67 -7.08 16.58
CA PHE A 122 6.15 -8.30 15.97
C PHE A 122 7.26 -9.33 15.73
N THR A 123 6.84 -10.56 15.42
CA THR A 123 7.71 -11.71 15.20
C THR A 123 7.90 -11.96 13.71
N ARG A 124 6.83 -12.15 12.93
CA ARG A 124 6.85 -12.55 11.50
C ARG A 124 5.93 -11.67 10.66
N ALA A 125 6.05 -11.74 9.33
CA ALA A 125 5.28 -10.92 8.40
C ALA A 125 4.69 -11.73 7.24
N ILE A 126 3.49 -11.35 6.79
CA ILE A 126 2.84 -11.89 5.60
C ILE A 126 2.41 -10.73 4.68
N LEU A 127 2.81 -10.79 3.41
CA LEU A 127 2.59 -9.74 2.42
C LEU A 127 1.78 -10.29 1.26
N GLN A 128 0.53 -9.83 1.12
CA GLN A 128 -0.37 -10.30 0.08
C GLN A 128 -0.54 -9.19 -0.97
N SER A 129 -0.14 -9.43 -2.22
CA SER A 129 -0.36 -8.48 -3.32
C SER A 129 0.19 -7.07 -3.06
N GLY A 130 1.37 -6.95 -2.45
CA GLY A 130 2.02 -5.65 -2.24
C GLY A 130 3.31 -5.72 -1.42
N SER A 131 4.20 -4.76 -1.66
CA SER A 131 5.50 -4.63 -1.00
C SER A 131 5.97 -3.17 -1.02
N SER A 132 6.89 -2.81 -0.13
CA SER A 132 7.30 -1.41 0.09
C SER A 132 8.06 -0.78 -1.07
N ASN A 133 8.64 -1.59 -1.96
CA ASN A 133 9.35 -1.19 -3.18
C ASN A 133 8.42 -1.07 -4.41
N ALA A 134 7.11 -1.21 -4.23
CA ALA A 134 6.17 -0.97 -5.31
C ALA A 134 6.09 0.53 -5.65
N PRO A 135 5.96 0.89 -6.94
CA PRO A 135 6.15 2.28 -7.43
C PRO A 135 5.12 3.27 -6.86
N TRP A 136 3.99 2.79 -6.36
CA TRP A 136 2.90 3.60 -5.81
C TRP A 136 3.02 3.82 -4.29
N VAL A 137 3.97 3.18 -3.59
CA VAL A 137 3.99 3.17 -2.11
C VAL A 137 4.62 4.42 -1.51
N VAL A 138 5.85 4.76 -1.91
CA VAL A 138 6.60 5.85 -1.27
C VAL A 138 6.69 7.06 -2.21
N THR A 139 6.20 8.20 -1.72
CA THR A 139 6.27 9.48 -2.45
C THR A 139 7.52 10.26 -2.03
N SER A 140 8.17 10.93 -2.99
CA SER A 140 9.31 11.80 -2.68
C SER A 140 8.89 13.00 -1.82
N LEU A 141 9.82 13.51 -0.99
CA LEU A 141 9.55 14.65 -0.12
C LEU A 141 9.15 15.92 -0.89
N TYR A 142 9.75 16.13 -2.06
CA TYR A 142 9.41 17.24 -2.95
C TYR A 142 7.96 17.15 -3.42
N GLU A 143 7.56 15.97 -3.91
CA GLU A 143 6.22 15.74 -4.42
C GLU A 143 5.16 15.79 -3.31
N ALA A 144 5.43 15.20 -2.15
CA ALA A 144 4.52 15.23 -1.00
C ALA A 144 4.26 16.66 -0.51
N ARG A 145 5.31 17.51 -0.48
CA ARG A 145 5.16 18.94 -0.17
C ARG A 145 4.32 19.65 -1.23
N ASN A 146 4.59 19.42 -2.52
CA ASN A 146 3.82 20.02 -3.61
C ASN A 146 2.34 19.67 -3.54
N ARG A 147 1.99 18.41 -3.29
CA ARG A 147 0.60 17.95 -3.14
C ARG A 147 -0.09 18.60 -1.95
N THR A 148 0.62 18.74 -0.82
CA THR A 148 0.12 19.45 0.36
C THR A 148 -0.16 20.92 0.06
N LEU A 149 0.75 21.61 -0.62
CA LEU A 149 0.56 23.01 -1.02
C LEU A 149 -0.57 23.16 -2.05
N ALA A 150 -0.71 22.21 -2.98
CA ALA A 150 -1.80 22.18 -3.94
C ALA A 150 -3.17 22.02 -3.25
N LEU A 151 -3.28 21.09 -2.29
CA LEU A 151 -4.48 20.93 -1.47
C LEU A 151 -4.82 22.23 -0.73
N ALA A 152 -3.84 22.82 -0.04
CA ALA A 152 -4.02 24.07 0.68
C ALA A 152 -4.50 25.20 -0.25
N LYS A 153 -3.95 25.29 -1.46
CA LYS A 153 -4.40 26.26 -2.46
C LYS A 153 -5.85 26.04 -2.89
N ARG A 154 -6.25 24.79 -3.11
CA ARG A 154 -7.61 24.44 -3.57
C ARG A 154 -8.68 24.83 -2.55
N ILE A 155 -8.40 24.66 -1.26
CA ILE A 155 -9.38 24.90 -0.20
C ILE A 155 -9.20 26.26 0.50
N GLY A 156 -8.41 27.18 -0.09
CA GLY A 156 -8.23 28.54 0.43
C GLY A 156 -7.34 28.65 1.68
N CYS A 157 -6.51 27.64 1.93
CA CYS A 157 -5.56 27.56 3.04
C CYS A 157 -4.10 27.87 2.67
N SER A 158 -3.83 28.44 1.48
CA SER A 158 -2.50 28.97 1.19
C SER A 158 -2.13 30.09 2.18
N ARG A 159 -1.02 29.92 2.88
CA ARG A 159 -0.43 30.89 3.82
C ARG A 159 1.08 30.96 3.60
N GLU A 160 1.71 32.03 4.06
CA GLU A 160 3.17 32.18 3.98
C GLU A 160 3.89 31.27 4.97
N LYS A 161 3.34 31.13 6.19
CA LYS A 161 3.86 30.23 7.22
C LYS A 161 3.15 28.88 7.17
N GLU A 162 3.93 27.81 7.24
CA GLU A 162 3.39 26.45 7.25
C GLU A 162 2.50 26.18 8.47
N THR A 163 2.82 26.74 9.63
CA THR A 163 1.99 26.59 10.84
C THR A 163 0.59 27.16 10.64
N GLU A 164 0.48 28.33 10.00
CA GLU A 164 -0.80 28.97 9.69
C GLU A 164 -1.56 28.20 8.59
N LEU A 165 -0.84 27.60 7.64
CA LEU A 165 -1.42 26.71 6.63
C LEU A 165 -2.06 25.49 7.30
N ILE A 166 -1.33 24.81 8.19
CA ILE A 166 -1.82 23.63 8.91
C ILE A 166 -3.01 23.99 9.80
N GLU A 167 -2.93 25.08 10.55
CA GLU A 167 -4.05 25.57 11.37
C GLU A 167 -5.30 25.85 10.52
N CYS A 168 -5.13 26.42 9.33
CA CYS A 168 -6.25 26.58 8.39
C CYS A 168 -6.84 25.24 7.95
N LEU A 169 -6.00 24.26 7.59
CA LEU A 169 -6.45 22.92 7.20
C LEU A 169 -7.20 22.21 8.33
N GLN A 170 -6.73 22.34 9.57
CA GLN A 170 -7.38 21.75 10.76
C GLN A 170 -8.76 22.34 11.04
N ASN A 171 -9.01 23.57 10.61
CA ASN A 171 -10.31 24.24 10.73
C ASN A 171 -11.27 23.93 9.57
N LYS A 172 -10.87 23.10 8.59
CA LYS A 172 -11.74 22.68 7.50
C LYS A 172 -12.58 21.47 7.87
N GLU A 173 -13.77 21.39 7.27
CA GLU A 173 -14.58 20.19 7.34
C GLU A 173 -13.85 19.03 6.63
N PRO A 174 -13.83 17.81 7.20
CA PRO A 174 -13.14 16.67 6.59
C PRO A 174 -13.58 16.41 5.15
N GLN A 175 -14.86 16.61 4.84
CA GLN A 175 -15.39 16.41 3.49
C GLN A 175 -14.79 17.37 2.45
N GLU A 176 -14.44 18.60 2.85
CA GLU A 176 -13.81 19.59 1.97
C GLU A 176 -12.38 19.16 1.60
N ILE A 177 -11.65 18.58 2.56
CA ILE A 177 -10.34 17.99 2.32
C ILE A 177 -10.47 16.82 1.34
N LEU A 178 -11.30 15.83 1.66
CA LEU A 178 -11.46 14.59 0.88
C LEU A 178 -11.86 14.86 -0.58
N THR A 179 -12.81 15.77 -0.80
CA THR A 179 -13.25 16.12 -2.17
C THR A 179 -12.18 16.84 -2.98
N SER A 180 -11.18 17.44 -2.31
CA SER A 180 -10.08 18.16 -2.96
C SER A 180 -8.83 17.31 -3.15
N GLU A 181 -8.72 16.15 -2.48
CA GLU A 181 -7.54 15.26 -2.56
C GLU A 181 -7.26 14.77 -3.97
N VAL A 182 -8.31 14.46 -4.75
CA VAL A 182 -8.16 13.98 -6.14
C VAL A 182 -7.61 15.04 -7.09
N LEU A 183 -7.58 16.32 -6.68
CA LEU A 183 -7.17 17.46 -7.51
C LEU A 183 -5.76 17.98 -7.19
N VAL A 184 -5.01 17.27 -6.35
CA VAL A 184 -3.64 17.66 -5.96
C VAL A 184 -2.58 17.26 -6.97
N VAL A 185 -2.93 16.35 -7.89
CA VAL A 185 -2.09 15.92 -9.01
C VAL A 185 -2.62 16.45 -10.35
N PRO A 186 -1.76 16.70 -11.35
CA PRO A 186 -2.17 17.28 -12.63
C PRO A 186 -2.88 16.29 -13.57
N TYR A 187 -2.71 14.99 -13.35
CA TYR A 187 -3.33 13.92 -14.13
C TYR A 187 -3.66 12.76 -13.19
N ASP A 188 -4.77 12.08 -13.47
CA ASP A 188 -5.17 10.87 -12.76
C ASP A 188 -4.48 9.65 -13.37
N THR A 189 -4.07 8.70 -12.54
CA THR A 189 -3.51 7.42 -12.98
C THR A 189 -4.33 6.29 -12.41
N LEU A 190 -4.26 5.10 -13.03
CA LEU A 190 -5.03 3.93 -12.58
C LEU A 190 -4.78 3.57 -11.10
N LEU A 191 -3.60 3.89 -10.58
CA LEU A 191 -3.12 3.56 -9.24
C LEU A 191 -2.51 4.80 -8.56
N SER A 192 -3.21 5.94 -8.61
CA SER A 192 -2.73 7.17 -7.98
C SER A 192 -2.88 7.13 -6.46
N ILE A 193 -1.78 7.33 -5.75
CA ILE A 193 -1.73 7.47 -4.30
C ILE A 193 -1.36 8.93 -4.00
N ASN A 194 -2.37 9.77 -3.82
CA ASN A 194 -2.19 11.21 -3.63
C ASN A 194 -1.46 11.53 -2.32
N PHE A 195 -1.90 10.91 -1.22
CA PHE A 195 -1.27 11.04 0.09
C PHE A 195 -0.91 9.67 0.64
N GLY A 196 0.38 9.34 0.63
CA GLY A 196 0.89 8.04 1.07
C GLY A 196 2.20 8.17 1.85
N PRO A 197 2.84 7.03 2.17
CA PRO A 197 4.12 7.00 2.86
C PRO A 197 5.21 7.89 2.24
N ILE A 198 6.06 8.46 3.09
CA ILE A 198 7.24 9.26 2.71
C ILE A 198 8.48 8.85 3.52
N VAL A 199 9.67 9.26 3.07
CA VAL A 199 10.93 9.15 3.84
C VAL A 199 11.03 10.31 4.83
N ASP A 200 10.37 10.18 5.99
CA ASP A 200 10.29 11.22 7.03
C ASP A 200 11.55 11.34 7.90
N GLY A 201 12.47 10.37 7.82
CA GLY A 201 13.66 10.31 8.68
C GLY A 201 13.37 9.81 10.10
N ASP A 202 12.14 9.41 10.42
CA ASP A 202 11.74 8.86 11.72
C ASP A 202 11.15 7.46 11.57
N PHE A 203 9.96 7.34 10.95
CA PHE A 203 9.40 6.02 10.65
C PHE A 203 10.24 5.30 9.61
N LEU A 204 10.60 6.01 8.53
CA LEU A 204 11.35 5.51 7.40
C LEU A 204 12.59 6.40 7.18
N THR A 205 13.77 5.82 7.38
CA THR A 205 15.04 6.57 7.42
C THR A 205 15.66 6.81 6.05
N ASP A 206 15.30 6.00 5.05
CA ASP A 206 15.76 6.12 3.66
C ASP A 206 14.71 5.45 2.74
N MET A 207 14.88 5.55 1.42
CA MET A 207 14.03 4.87 0.45
C MET A 207 14.01 3.35 0.69
N PRO A 208 12.86 2.66 0.53
CA PRO A 208 12.76 1.22 0.76
C PRO A 208 13.79 0.41 -0.03
N GLU A 209 14.04 0.78 -1.29
CA GLU A 209 15.02 0.13 -2.15
C GLU A 209 16.42 0.20 -1.56
N THR A 210 16.82 1.37 -1.02
CA THR A 210 18.11 1.57 -0.36
C THR A 210 18.22 0.71 0.90
N LEU A 211 17.18 0.70 1.74
CA LEU A 211 17.17 -0.09 2.98
C LEU A 211 17.21 -1.59 2.69
N LEU A 212 16.53 -2.04 1.63
CA LEU A 212 16.60 -3.42 1.14
C LEU A 212 18.01 -3.75 0.63
N GLN A 213 18.61 -2.92 -0.22
CA GLN A 213 19.97 -3.16 -0.74
C GLN A 213 21.02 -3.24 0.37
N LEU A 214 20.88 -2.41 1.41
CA LEU A 214 21.79 -2.39 2.56
C LEU A 214 21.48 -3.47 3.61
N GLY A 215 20.39 -4.23 3.46
CA GLY A 215 19.93 -5.21 4.43
C GLY A 215 19.51 -4.62 5.78
N GLN A 216 19.07 -3.36 5.78
CA GLN A 216 18.65 -2.61 6.98
C GLN A 216 17.17 -2.84 7.28
N LEU A 217 16.87 -4.04 7.75
CA LEU A 217 15.49 -4.47 8.04
C LEU A 217 15.45 -5.59 9.07
N LYS A 218 14.26 -5.86 9.61
CA LYS A 218 14.05 -6.97 10.55
C LYS A 218 14.27 -8.32 9.88
N LYS A 219 15.31 -9.03 10.31
CA LYS A 219 15.59 -10.44 9.95
C LYS A 219 14.59 -11.38 10.63
N THR A 220 13.68 -11.96 9.86
CA THR A 220 12.66 -12.91 10.31
C THR A 220 12.14 -13.74 9.13
N GLN A 221 11.11 -14.56 9.33
CA GLN A 221 10.45 -15.28 8.26
C GLN A 221 9.33 -14.45 7.64
N ILE A 222 9.26 -14.49 6.31
CA ILE A 222 8.19 -13.84 5.54
C ILE A 222 7.43 -14.87 4.69
N LEU A 223 6.16 -14.60 4.47
CA LEU A 223 5.34 -15.30 3.49
C LEU A 223 4.75 -14.23 2.56
N VAL A 224 5.06 -14.32 1.26
CA VAL A 224 4.72 -13.32 0.26
C VAL A 224 3.92 -14.01 -0.84
N GLY A 225 2.98 -13.33 -1.47
CA GLY A 225 2.36 -13.86 -2.67
C GLY A 225 1.50 -12.87 -3.40
N VAL A 226 1.07 -13.27 -4.59
CA VAL A 226 0.32 -12.44 -5.53
C VAL A 226 -0.78 -13.25 -6.20
N ASN A 227 -1.78 -12.56 -6.72
CA ASN A 227 -2.84 -13.18 -7.52
C ASN A 227 -2.43 -13.26 -8.98
N LYS A 228 -3.13 -14.09 -9.75
CA LYS A 228 -2.86 -14.29 -11.18
C LYS A 228 -3.11 -13.02 -12.01
N ASP A 229 -4.25 -12.36 -11.77
CA ASP A 229 -4.78 -11.29 -12.63
C ASP A 229 -4.90 -9.97 -11.83
N GLU A 230 -3.76 -9.48 -11.28
CA GLU A 230 -3.68 -8.31 -10.38
C GLU A 230 -4.11 -6.99 -11.06
N GLY A 231 -3.88 -6.84 -12.36
CA GLY A 231 -4.13 -5.60 -13.09
C GLY A 231 -5.60 -5.35 -13.38
N THR A 232 -6.38 -6.42 -13.62
CA THR A 232 -7.78 -6.36 -14.08
C THR A 232 -8.66 -5.42 -13.27
N ALA A 233 -8.49 -5.42 -11.94
CA ALA A 233 -9.30 -4.63 -11.03
C ALA A 233 -9.17 -3.12 -11.28
N PHE A 234 -8.02 -2.66 -11.78
CA PHE A 234 -7.75 -1.24 -12.00
C PHE A 234 -8.21 -0.76 -13.37
N LEU A 235 -8.24 -1.64 -14.38
CA LEU A 235 -8.51 -1.25 -15.77
C LEU A 235 -9.92 -0.67 -15.95
N VAL A 236 -10.91 -1.17 -15.20
CA VAL A 236 -12.31 -0.71 -15.26
C VAL A 236 -12.55 0.68 -14.66
N TYR A 237 -11.54 1.31 -14.03
CA TYR A 237 -11.64 2.62 -13.40
C TYR A 237 -11.21 3.80 -14.29
N GLY A 238 -10.89 3.56 -15.56
CA GLY A 238 -10.60 4.66 -16.46
C GLY A 238 -10.07 4.28 -17.84
N VAL A 239 -9.67 3.02 -18.06
CA VAL A 239 -9.13 2.60 -19.35
C VAL A 239 -10.26 2.48 -20.39
N PRO A 240 -10.14 3.13 -21.57
CA PRO A 240 -11.10 3.00 -22.65
C PRO A 240 -11.33 1.54 -23.05
N GLY A 241 -12.59 1.17 -23.30
CA GLY A 241 -12.98 -0.17 -23.72
C GLY A 241 -13.18 -1.17 -22.56
N PHE A 242 -12.67 -0.89 -21.36
CA PHE A 242 -12.89 -1.75 -20.19
C PHE A 242 -14.22 -1.46 -19.51
N SER A 243 -14.97 -2.52 -19.23
CA SER A 243 -16.20 -2.45 -18.45
C SER A 243 -16.47 -3.80 -17.79
N LYS A 244 -16.99 -3.74 -16.55
CA LYS A 244 -17.48 -4.93 -15.84
C LYS A 244 -18.70 -5.60 -16.50
N ASP A 245 -19.36 -4.90 -17.43
CA ASP A 245 -20.62 -5.34 -18.06
C ASP A 245 -20.43 -5.90 -19.47
N ASN A 246 -19.19 -6.02 -19.96
CA ASN A 246 -18.87 -6.61 -21.25
C ASN A 246 -17.58 -7.47 -21.19
N SER A 247 -17.17 -8.05 -22.32
CA SER A 247 -15.95 -8.85 -22.41
C SER A 247 -14.65 -8.04 -22.44
N SER A 248 -14.74 -6.70 -22.45
CA SER A 248 -13.62 -5.75 -22.52
C SER A 248 -12.61 -6.07 -23.64
N ILE A 249 -13.11 -6.49 -24.81
CA ILE A 249 -12.27 -6.68 -25.99
C ILE A 249 -11.88 -5.30 -26.51
N ILE A 250 -10.58 -4.99 -26.50
CA ILE A 250 -10.05 -3.69 -26.86
C ILE A 250 -9.23 -3.75 -28.15
N THR A 251 -9.21 -2.64 -28.87
CA THR A 251 -8.37 -2.43 -30.04
C THR A 251 -6.95 -2.02 -29.64
N ARG A 252 -6.00 -2.14 -30.59
CA ARG A 252 -4.63 -1.61 -30.42
C ARG A 252 -4.60 -0.14 -30.00
N LYS A 253 -5.53 0.67 -30.51
CA LYS A 253 -5.62 2.09 -30.18
C LYS A 253 -6.01 2.29 -28.71
N GLU A 254 -7.04 1.57 -28.25
CA GLU A 254 -7.48 1.61 -26.85
C GLU A 254 -6.39 1.07 -25.91
N PHE A 255 -5.63 0.06 -26.34
CA PHE A 255 -4.45 -0.42 -25.61
C PHE A 255 -3.39 0.67 -25.43
N GLN A 256 -3.02 1.39 -26.50
CA GLN A 256 -2.07 2.49 -26.43
C GLN A 256 -2.60 3.66 -25.57
N GLU A 257 -3.90 3.96 -25.65
CA GLU A 257 -4.55 4.92 -24.75
C GLU A 257 -4.48 4.45 -23.28
N GLY A 258 -4.67 3.15 -23.03
CA GLY A 258 -4.48 2.54 -21.71
C GLY A 258 -3.06 2.68 -21.18
N LEU A 259 -2.04 2.48 -22.02
CA LEU A 259 -0.64 2.73 -21.65
C LEU A 259 -0.40 4.20 -21.28
N ASN A 260 -1.06 5.15 -21.96
CA ASN A 260 -0.95 6.57 -21.61
C ASN A 260 -1.54 6.89 -20.24
N ILE A 261 -2.62 6.19 -19.83
CA ILE A 261 -3.26 6.38 -18.52
C ILE A 261 -2.46 5.68 -17.42
N ALA A 262 -1.94 4.48 -17.69
CA ALA A 262 -1.11 3.75 -16.75
C ALA A 262 0.25 4.45 -16.53
N PHE A 263 0.81 5.07 -17.57
CA PHE A 263 2.17 5.62 -17.58
C PHE A 263 2.24 7.04 -18.17
N PRO A 264 1.56 8.05 -17.59
CA PRO A 264 1.47 9.40 -18.19
C PRO A 264 2.83 10.13 -18.26
N GLY A 265 3.76 9.82 -17.37
CA GLY A 265 5.10 10.43 -17.33
C GLY A 265 6.18 9.69 -18.14
N VAL A 266 5.84 8.56 -18.77
CA VAL A 266 6.80 7.75 -19.52
C VAL A 266 6.91 8.25 -20.96
N SER A 267 8.13 8.25 -21.51
CA SER A 267 8.37 8.67 -22.89
C SER A 267 7.72 7.72 -23.91
N GLU A 268 7.48 8.20 -25.12
CA GLU A 268 6.93 7.36 -26.20
C GLU A 268 7.81 6.13 -26.48
N PHE A 269 9.13 6.29 -26.46
CA PHE A 269 10.06 5.15 -26.56
C PHE A 269 9.87 4.12 -25.44
N GLY A 270 9.65 4.59 -24.21
CA GLY A 270 9.35 3.70 -23.08
C GLY A 270 8.05 2.93 -23.28
N LYS A 271 6.98 3.59 -23.74
CA LYS A 271 5.68 2.94 -24.03
C LYS A 271 5.79 1.93 -25.17
N GLU A 272 6.53 2.25 -26.23
CA GLU A 272 6.80 1.31 -27.33
C GLU A 272 7.61 0.09 -26.84
N SER A 273 8.54 0.28 -25.89
CA SER A 273 9.27 -0.85 -25.29
C SER A 273 8.35 -1.78 -24.47
N ILE A 274 7.37 -1.21 -23.76
CA ILE A 274 6.35 -1.99 -23.04
C ILE A 274 5.49 -2.77 -24.04
N LEU A 275 4.97 -2.09 -25.07
CA LEU A 275 4.18 -2.71 -26.13
C LEU A 275 4.95 -3.87 -26.78
N PHE A 276 6.22 -3.66 -27.12
CA PHE A 276 7.07 -4.68 -27.73
C PHE A 276 7.32 -5.89 -26.82
N HIS A 277 7.43 -5.67 -25.50
CA HIS A 277 7.71 -6.77 -24.57
C HIS A 277 6.51 -7.69 -24.34
N TYR A 278 5.30 -7.12 -24.26
CA TYR A 278 4.08 -7.87 -23.94
C TYR A 278 3.30 -8.35 -25.16
N MET A 279 3.56 -7.80 -26.34
CA MET A 279 2.89 -8.21 -27.57
C MET A 279 3.83 -9.02 -28.46
N ASP A 280 3.52 -10.31 -28.66
CA ASP A 280 4.12 -11.06 -29.75
C ASP A 280 3.45 -10.66 -31.07
N LEU A 281 4.20 -9.97 -31.92
CA LEU A 281 3.74 -9.51 -33.24
C LEU A 281 3.32 -10.66 -34.17
N LEU A 282 3.68 -11.91 -33.86
CA LEU A 282 3.35 -13.10 -34.64
C LEU A 282 2.02 -13.75 -34.23
N ASP A 283 1.48 -13.44 -33.04
CA ASP A 283 0.25 -14.04 -32.48
C ASP A 283 -0.91 -13.03 -32.31
N ASP A 284 -0.89 -11.91 -33.03
CA ASP A 284 -1.90 -10.81 -32.95
C ASP A 284 -3.31 -11.18 -33.47
N GLN A 285 -3.66 -12.48 -33.52
CA GLN A 285 -4.94 -12.95 -34.06
C GLN A 285 -6.03 -13.19 -32.99
N ARG A 286 -5.69 -13.28 -31.69
CA ARG A 286 -6.69 -13.42 -30.63
C ARG A 286 -7.28 -12.05 -30.27
N ALA A 287 -8.60 -11.97 -30.19
CA ALA A 287 -9.30 -10.73 -29.86
C ALA A 287 -8.97 -10.26 -28.43
N GLU A 288 -8.63 -11.18 -27.53
CA GLU A 288 -8.34 -10.93 -26.12
C GLU A 288 -6.93 -10.41 -25.86
N ASN A 289 -6.01 -10.52 -26.82
CA ASN A 289 -4.57 -10.29 -26.60
C ASN A 289 -4.26 -8.95 -25.95
N TYR A 290 -4.80 -7.86 -26.50
CA TYR A 290 -4.53 -6.52 -25.96
C TYR A 290 -5.11 -6.33 -24.56
N ARG A 291 -6.27 -6.94 -24.28
CA ARG A 291 -6.91 -6.87 -22.96
C ARG A 291 -6.08 -7.60 -21.92
N GLU A 292 -5.67 -8.83 -22.23
CA GLU A 292 -4.83 -9.68 -21.38
C GLU A 292 -3.46 -9.03 -21.16
N ALA A 293 -2.82 -8.52 -22.22
CA ALA A 293 -1.55 -7.83 -22.11
C ALA A 293 -1.63 -6.60 -21.19
N LEU A 294 -2.71 -5.83 -21.22
CA LEU A 294 -2.83 -4.64 -20.38
C LEU A 294 -3.06 -4.99 -18.90
N ASP A 295 -3.74 -6.10 -18.63
CA ASP A 295 -3.83 -6.69 -17.29
C ASP A 295 -2.45 -7.07 -16.78
N ASP A 296 -1.71 -7.89 -17.55
CA ASP A 296 -0.37 -8.34 -17.19
C ASP A 296 0.56 -7.13 -16.95
N ILE A 297 0.56 -6.13 -17.85
CA ILE A 297 1.38 -4.91 -17.70
C ILE A 297 1.11 -4.19 -16.37
N VAL A 298 -0.17 -3.98 -16.03
CA VAL A 298 -0.55 -3.25 -14.82
C VAL A 298 -0.26 -4.08 -13.57
N GLY A 299 -0.55 -5.40 -13.60
CA GLY A 299 -0.29 -6.32 -12.51
C GLY A 299 1.21 -6.51 -12.24
N ASP A 300 2.00 -6.73 -13.29
CA ASP A 300 3.43 -6.95 -13.22
C ASP A 300 4.16 -5.73 -12.67
N TYR A 301 3.91 -4.56 -13.25
CA TYR A 301 4.61 -3.35 -12.85
C TYR A 301 4.29 -2.92 -11.41
N ASN A 302 3.02 -3.01 -11.00
CA ASN A 302 2.57 -2.45 -9.73
C ASN A 302 2.63 -3.44 -8.56
N ILE A 303 2.50 -4.74 -8.81
CA ILE A 303 2.29 -5.75 -7.76
C ILE A 303 3.28 -6.91 -7.86
N ILE A 304 3.29 -7.64 -8.98
CA ILE A 304 4.00 -8.92 -9.10
C ILE A 304 5.52 -8.73 -9.09
N CYS A 305 6.07 -7.91 -10.00
CA CYS A 305 7.51 -7.70 -10.06
C CYS A 305 8.07 -7.09 -8.76
N PRO A 306 7.44 -6.06 -8.14
CA PRO A 306 7.88 -5.55 -6.84
C PRO A 306 7.88 -6.62 -5.72
N ALA A 307 6.85 -7.46 -5.64
CA ALA A 307 6.75 -8.50 -4.63
C ALA A 307 7.83 -9.59 -4.81
N LEU A 308 8.10 -10.00 -6.05
CA LEU A 308 9.16 -10.95 -6.38
C LEU A 308 10.54 -10.38 -6.06
N GLU A 309 10.81 -9.14 -6.46
CA GLU A 309 12.11 -8.49 -6.20
C GLU A 309 12.33 -8.29 -4.69
N PHE A 310 11.30 -7.87 -3.95
CA PHE A 310 11.36 -7.79 -2.49
C PHE A 310 11.72 -9.14 -1.87
N THR A 311 11.04 -10.20 -2.30
CA THR A 311 11.23 -11.56 -1.77
C THR A 311 12.64 -12.07 -2.07
N LYS A 312 13.11 -11.86 -3.30
CA LYS A 312 14.46 -12.22 -3.73
C LYS A 312 15.51 -11.54 -2.87
N MET A 313 15.49 -10.21 -2.79
CA MET A 313 16.44 -9.43 -1.98
C MET A 313 16.40 -9.86 -0.50
N TYR A 314 15.21 -10.08 0.04
CA TYR A 314 15.04 -10.52 1.44
C TYR A 314 15.67 -11.90 1.70
N SER A 315 15.51 -12.84 0.74
CA SER A 315 16.05 -14.20 0.83
C SER A 315 17.57 -14.25 0.67
N GLU A 316 18.15 -13.38 -0.17
CA GLU A 316 19.60 -13.26 -0.38
C GLU A 316 20.34 -12.86 0.92
N MET A 317 19.63 -12.26 1.89
CA MET A 317 20.17 -11.96 3.23
C MET A 317 20.20 -13.17 4.18
N GLY A 318 19.79 -14.36 3.72
CA GLY A 318 19.78 -15.61 4.49
C GLY A 318 18.55 -15.83 5.37
N ASN A 319 17.46 -15.12 5.12
CA ASN A 319 16.19 -15.32 5.83
C ASN A 319 15.29 -16.29 5.07
N ASP A 320 14.47 -17.07 5.80
CA ASP A 320 13.48 -17.94 5.15
C ASP A 320 12.33 -17.10 4.59
N ALA A 321 12.10 -17.23 3.28
CA ALA A 321 10.98 -16.62 2.57
C ALA A 321 10.17 -17.71 1.85
N PHE A 322 8.84 -17.61 1.95
CA PHE A 322 7.90 -18.49 1.27
C PHE A 322 7.08 -17.67 0.28
N LEU A 323 7.00 -18.11 -0.97
CA LEU A 323 6.26 -17.43 -2.03
C LEU A 323 5.02 -18.26 -2.43
N TYR A 324 3.89 -17.61 -2.64
CA TYR A 324 2.65 -18.24 -3.13
C TYR A 324 1.99 -17.45 -4.27
#